data_AF-A0A5Q0ME48-F1
#
_entry.id   AF-A0A5Q0ME48-F1
#
_cell.length_a   1.000
_cell.length_b   1.000
_cell.length_c   1.000
_cell.angle_alpha   90.00
_cell.angle_beta   90.00
_cell.angle_gamma   90.00
#
_symmetry.space_group_name_H-M   'P 1'
#
loop_
_entity.id
_entity.type
_entity.pdbx_description
1 polymer ?
#
loop_
_entity_poly.entity_id
_entity_poly.type
_entity_poly.pdbx_seq_one_letter_code
_entity_poly.pdbx_strand_id
1 'polypeptide(L)'
;MRFTISQRFFFDAAHTLKREIEVEGSRRIHGHTYHAEVWLAGELDPVTGMVIDLGLLRRRLEDVREQLDHHLLDEVPGLHPPTLENLCVFIAEALPDLRASLARVRVWREALGDSCTVEF
;
A
#
# COMPACT_ATOMS: atom_id res chain seq x y z
N MET A 1 -4.74 19.57 18.26
CA MET A 1 -5.57 18.34 18.28
C MET A 1 -5.18 17.55 17.06
N ARG A 2 -4.83 16.26 17.18
CA ARG A 2 -4.34 15.47 16.05
C ARG A 2 -5.45 14.57 15.53
N PHE A 3 -5.66 14.61 14.23
CA PHE A 3 -6.66 13.80 13.52
C PHE A 3 -5.95 12.80 12.63
N THR A 4 -6.60 11.66 12.39
CA THR A 4 -6.14 10.65 11.44
C THR A 4 -7.21 10.46 10.38
N ILE A 5 -6.79 10.49 9.12
CA ILE A 5 -7.64 10.20 7.96
C ILE A 5 -7.05 9.02 7.19
N SER A 6 -7.87 8.31 6.42
CA SER A 6 -7.38 7.24 5.56
C SER A 6 -7.99 7.26 4.17
N GLN A 7 -7.29 6.59 3.26
CA GLN A 7 -7.77 6.30 1.92
C GLN A 7 -7.38 4.87 1.54
N ARG A 8 -8.35 4.14 0.99
CA ARG A 8 -8.18 2.77 0.48
C ARG A 8 -8.11 2.76 -1.04
N PHE A 9 -7.34 1.82 -1.57
CA PHE A 9 -7.38 1.37 -2.96
C PHE A 9 -7.19 -0.15 -3.02
N PHE A 10 -7.29 -0.72 -4.22
CA PHE A 10 -7.01 -2.14 -4.45
C PHE A 10 -6.27 -2.29 -5.77
N PHE A 11 -5.65 -3.44 -6.00
CA PHE A 11 -5.01 -3.78 -7.26
C PHE A 11 -4.96 -5.30 -7.45
N ASP A 12 -5.03 -5.74 -8.70
CA ASP A 12 -4.91 -7.15 -9.07
C ASP A 12 -3.53 -7.39 -9.66
N ALA A 13 -2.72 -8.25 -9.05
CA ALA A 13 -1.34 -8.47 -9.52
C ALA A 13 -0.90 -9.91 -9.36
N ALA A 14 0.07 -10.31 -10.18
CA ALA A 14 0.73 -11.60 -10.11
C ALA A 14 2.09 -11.48 -9.42
N HIS A 15 2.56 -12.55 -8.80
CA HIS A 15 3.90 -12.65 -8.24
C HIS A 15 4.43 -14.08 -8.13
N THR A 16 5.70 -14.18 -7.75
CA THR A 16 6.30 -15.40 -7.20
C THR A 16 6.86 -15.15 -5.80
N LEU A 17 7.02 -16.21 -5.02
CA LEU A 17 7.66 -16.20 -3.70
C LEU A 17 8.49 -17.47 -3.49
N LYS A 18 9.48 -17.37 -2.61
CA LYS A 18 10.26 -18.51 -2.14
C LYS A 18 9.87 -18.82 -0.69
N ARG A 19 8.80 -19.59 -0.50
CA ARG A 19 8.34 -20.01 0.84
C ARG A 19 8.98 -21.32 1.29
N GLU A 20 8.93 -21.57 2.59
CA GLU A 20 9.31 -22.85 3.23
C GLU A 20 8.14 -23.86 3.24
N ILE A 21 6.91 -23.37 3.35
CA ILE A 21 5.67 -24.13 3.28
C ILE A 21 4.92 -23.69 2.02
N GLU A 22 4.16 -24.60 1.38
CA GLU A 22 3.53 -24.34 0.06
C GLU A 22 4.55 -23.98 -1.04
N VAL A 23 5.79 -24.48 -0.91
CA VAL A 23 6.95 -24.16 -1.74
C VAL A 23 6.60 -24.13 -3.23
N GLU A 24 6.02 -25.22 -3.73
CA GLU A 24 5.75 -25.42 -5.16
C GLU A 24 4.69 -24.46 -5.68
N GLY A 25 3.65 -24.15 -4.89
CA GLY A 25 2.66 -23.13 -5.22
C GLY A 25 3.27 -21.73 -5.25
N SER A 26 4.09 -21.40 -4.24
CA SER A 26 4.70 -20.08 -4.11
C SER A 26 5.66 -19.74 -5.24
N ARG A 27 6.39 -20.73 -5.79
CA ARG A 27 7.37 -20.53 -6.86
C ARG A 27 6.73 -20.34 -8.24
N ARG A 28 5.49 -20.76 -8.43
CA ARG A 28 4.76 -20.51 -9.68
C ARG A 28 4.26 -19.07 -9.70
N ILE A 29 4.10 -18.54 -10.91
CA ILE A 29 3.35 -17.30 -11.10
C ILE A 29 1.91 -17.55 -10.63
N HIS A 30 1.47 -16.77 -9.66
CA HIS A 30 0.11 -16.76 -9.13
C HIS A 30 -0.26 -15.32 -8.80
N GLY A 31 -1.53 -15.04 -8.59
CA GLY A 31 -1.99 -13.68 -8.35
C GLY A 31 -3.07 -13.57 -7.31
N HIS A 32 -3.27 -12.33 -6.87
CA HIS A 32 -4.25 -11.97 -5.86
C HIS A 32 -4.84 -10.61 -6.16
N THR A 33 -6.08 -10.41 -5.70
CA THR A 33 -6.59 -9.07 -5.41
C THR A 33 -6.00 -8.60 -4.08
N TYR A 34 -5.15 -7.59 -4.14
CA TYR A 34 -4.61 -6.91 -2.99
C TYR A 34 -5.46 -5.68 -2.67
N HIS A 35 -5.64 -5.42 -1.39
CA HIS A 35 -6.17 -4.17 -0.91
C HIS A 35 -5.09 -3.45 -0.13
N ALA A 36 -5.08 -2.13 -0.23
CA ALA A 36 -4.18 -1.28 0.51
C ALA A 36 -4.95 -0.10 1.11
N GLU A 37 -4.57 0.28 2.33
CA GLU A 37 -5.10 1.46 2.99
C GLU A 37 -3.95 2.24 3.62
N VAL A 38 -4.00 3.56 3.48
CA VAL A 38 -2.98 4.48 3.95
C VAL A 38 -3.63 5.47 4.89
N TRP A 39 -3.04 5.65 6.07
CA TRP A 39 -3.47 6.61 7.06
C TRP A 39 -2.45 7.73 7.19
N LEU A 40 -2.95 8.96 7.19
CA LEU A 40 -2.17 10.15 7.48
C LEU A 40 -2.68 10.80 8.76
N ALA A 41 -1.76 11.32 9.57
CA ALA A 41 -2.08 12.03 10.80
C ALA A 41 -1.53 13.45 10.78
N GLY A 42 -2.36 14.41 11.19
CA GLY A 42 -1.98 15.82 11.21
C GLY A 42 -2.98 16.71 11.96
N GLU A 43 -2.69 18.00 11.99
CA GLU A 43 -3.61 19.01 12.52
C GLU A 43 -4.49 19.57 11.39
N LEU A 44 -5.60 20.20 11.76
CA LEU A 44 -6.43 20.91 10.79
C LEU A 44 -5.70 22.15 10.29
N ASP A 45 -5.66 22.32 8.97
CA ASP A 45 -5.30 23.61 8.38
C ASP A 45 -6.36 24.66 8.75
N PRO A 46 -5.95 25.85 9.24
CA PRO A 46 -6.88 26.84 9.78
C PRO A 46 -7.76 27.53 8.74
N VAL A 47 -7.43 27.42 7.45
CA VAL A 47 -8.19 28.05 6.36
C VAL A 47 -9.20 27.06 5.77
N THR A 48 -8.76 25.84 5.52
CA THR A 48 -9.52 24.79 4.83
C THR A 48 -10.26 23.85 5.77
N GLY A 49 -9.85 23.74 7.03
CA GLY A 49 -10.43 22.81 8.00
C GLY A 49 -10.13 21.34 7.74
N MET A 50 -9.11 21.03 6.93
CA MET A 50 -8.71 19.65 6.57
C MET A 50 -7.33 19.32 7.12
N VAL A 51 -7.06 18.03 7.37
CA VAL A 51 -5.67 17.54 7.60
C VAL A 51 -4.86 17.64 6.30
N ILE A 52 -5.45 17.17 5.20
CA ILE A 52 -5.00 17.34 3.82
C ILE A 52 -6.22 17.14 2.91
N ASP A 53 -6.19 17.68 1.70
CA ASP A 53 -7.17 17.34 0.66
C ASP A 53 -7.01 15.85 0.27
N LEU A 54 -8.01 15.02 0.56
CA LEU A 54 -8.01 13.60 0.20
C LEU A 54 -7.96 13.36 -1.32
N GLY A 55 -8.29 14.34 -2.15
CA GLY A 55 -8.04 14.31 -3.59
C GLY A 55 -6.55 14.33 -3.96
N LEU A 56 -5.69 14.96 -3.15
CA LEU A 56 -4.24 14.85 -3.31
C LEU A 56 -3.74 13.44 -2.95
N LEU A 57 -4.21 12.90 -1.82
CA LEU A 57 -3.84 11.55 -1.40
C LEU A 57 -4.29 10.51 -2.45
N ARG A 58 -5.53 10.59 -2.95
CA ARG A 58 -6.03 9.70 -4.00
C ARG A 58 -5.18 9.75 -5.27
N ARG A 59 -4.78 10.94 -5.73
CA ARG A 59 -3.91 11.05 -6.92
C ARG A 59 -2.57 10.35 -6.71
N ARG A 60 -1.93 10.56 -5.56
CA ARG A 60 -0.67 9.89 -5.21
C ARG A 60 -0.82 8.37 -5.12
N LEU A 61 -1.90 7.90 -4.50
CA LEU A 61 -2.16 6.47 -4.42
C LEU A 61 -2.50 5.86 -5.79
N GLU A 62 -3.07 6.63 -6.72
CA GLU A 62 -3.25 6.17 -8.10
C GLU A 62 -1.90 6.02 -8.82
N ASP A 63 -0.98 6.99 -8.67
CA ASP A 63 0.38 6.88 -9.22
C ASP A 63 1.11 5.61 -8.72
N VAL A 64 0.84 5.20 -7.48
CA VAL A 64 1.35 3.95 -6.89
C VAL A 64 0.60 2.74 -7.43
N ARG A 65 -0.73 2.81 -7.52
CA ARG A 65 -1.59 1.74 -8.03
C ARG A 65 -1.22 1.39 -9.48
N GLU A 66 -0.95 2.37 -10.34
CA GLU A 66 -0.57 2.16 -11.73
C GLU A 66 0.72 1.34 -11.88
N GLN A 67 1.63 1.40 -10.91
CA GLN A 67 2.86 0.59 -10.89
C GLN A 67 2.61 -0.86 -10.45
N LEU A 68 1.48 -1.15 -9.81
CA LEU A 68 1.18 -2.44 -9.19
C LEU A 68 0.08 -3.21 -9.93
N ASP A 69 -0.97 -2.51 -10.36
CA ASP A 69 -2.18 -3.10 -10.94
C ASP A 69 -1.88 -3.72 -12.31
N HIS A 70 -2.33 -4.96 -12.50
CA HIS A 70 -2.11 -5.78 -13.69
C HIS A 70 -0.64 -6.05 -14.04
N HIS A 71 0.28 -5.93 -13.07
CA HIS A 71 1.70 -6.22 -13.25
C HIS A 71 2.13 -7.55 -12.61
N LEU A 72 3.28 -8.07 -13.07
CA LEU A 72 4.07 -9.05 -12.33
C LEU A 72 4.93 -8.29 -11.30
N LEU A 73 4.59 -8.41 -10.01
CA LEU A 73 5.21 -7.62 -8.95
C LEU A 73 6.72 -7.85 -8.83
N ASP A 74 7.21 -9.03 -9.22
CA ASP A 74 8.65 -9.34 -9.28
C ASP A 74 9.44 -8.40 -10.21
N GLU A 75 8.77 -7.72 -11.14
CA GLU A 75 9.38 -6.82 -12.14
C GLU A 75 9.23 -5.33 -11.79
N VAL A 76 8.49 -5.00 -10.72
CA VAL A 76 8.24 -3.61 -10.33
C VAL A 76 9.52 -3.01 -9.74
N PRO A 77 10.08 -1.93 -10.34
CA PRO A 77 11.32 -1.34 -9.84
C PRO A 77 11.17 -0.84 -8.40
N GLY A 78 12.13 -1.19 -7.54
CA GLY A 78 12.12 -0.80 -6.12
C GLY A 78 11.25 -1.69 -5.23
N LEU A 79 10.43 -2.57 -5.79
CA LEU A 79 9.71 -3.57 -5.01
C LEU A 79 10.63 -4.75 -4.68
N HIS A 80 10.95 -4.90 -3.39
CA HIS A 80 11.58 -6.11 -2.84
C HIS A 80 10.67 -7.34 -3.01
N PRO A 81 11.10 -8.59 -2.69
CA PRO A 81 10.26 -9.77 -2.91
C PRO A 81 8.81 -9.54 -2.47
N PRO A 82 7.80 -9.78 -3.31
CA PRO A 82 6.47 -9.17 -3.21
C PRO A 82 5.61 -9.78 -2.11
N THR A 83 6.07 -9.66 -0.88
CA THR A 83 5.36 -10.00 0.35
C THR A 83 4.49 -8.82 0.78
N LEU A 84 3.57 -9.05 1.73
CA LEU A 84 2.70 -7.99 2.24
C LEU A 84 3.52 -6.90 2.96
N GLU A 85 4.60 -7.27 3.64
CA GLU A 85 5.54 -6.37 4.31
C GLU A 85 6.24 -5.44 3.31
N ASN A 86 6.80 -6.00 2.23
CA ASN A 86 7.50 -5.19 1.22
C ASN A 86 6.53 -4.33 0.41
N LEU A 87 5.29 -4.76 0.20
CA LEU A 87 4.24 -3.92 -0.37
C LEU A 87 3.88 -2.75 0.57
N CYS A 88 3.78 -2.97 1.88
CA CYS A 88 3.59 -1.89 2.86
C CYS A 88 4.72 -0.85 2.78
N VAL A 89 5.98 -1.31 2.73
CA VAL A 89 7.16 -0.44 2.63
C VAL A 89 7.17 0.33 1.30
N PHE A 90 6.95 -0.36 0.19
CA PHE A 90 6.90 0.26 -1.14
C PHE A 90 5.85 1.37 -1.23
N ILE A 91 4.63 1.12 -0.71
CA ILE A 91 3.56 2.12 -0.68
C ILE A 91 3.93 3.30 0.24
N ALA A 92 4.58 3.04 1.37
CA ALA A 92 5.03 4.09 2.29
C ALA A 92 6.11 4.99 1.67
N GLU A 93 7.10 4.40 1.00
CA GLU A 93 8.21 5.11 0.36
C GLU A 93 7.76 5.97 -0.83
N ALA A 94 6.64 5.62 -1.47
CA ALA A 94 6.05 6.40 -2.56
C ALA A 94 5.25 7.64 -2.11
N LEU A 95 5.17 7.90 -0.79
CA LEU A 95 4.42 9.02 -0.22
C LEU A 95 5.30 10.08 0.50
N PRO A 96 6.41 10.56 -0.10
CA PRO A 96 7.18 11.64 0.52
C PRO A 96 6.41 12.98 0.46
N ASP A 97 6.78 13.88 1.38
CA ASP A 97 6.44 15.31 1.33
C ASP A 97 4.95 15.69 1.37
N LEU A 98 4.11 14.87 2.01
CA LEU A 98 2.76 15.28 2.35
C LEU A 98 2.79 16.22 3.57
N ARG A 99 1.92 17.25 3.56
CA ARG A 99 1.73 18.17 4.69
C ARG A 99 1.33 17.44 5.99
N ALA A 100 0.81 16.23 5.87
CA ALA A 100 0.48 15.35 6.98
C ALA A 100 1.48 14.20 7.07
N SER A 101 1.76 13.74 8.28
CA SER A 101 2.67 12.61 8.50
C SER A 101 2.00 11.30 8.11
N LEU A 102 2.72 10.45 7.39
CA LEU A 102 2.33 9.04 7.25
C LEU A 102 2.24 8.42 8.66
N ALA A 103 1.13 7.74 8.94
CA ALA A 103 0.87 7.14 10.25
C ALA A 103 0.79 5.62 10.17
N ARG A 104 0.19 5.09 9.09
CA ARG A 104 0.03 3.65 8.91
C ARG A 104 -0.11 3.32 7.42
N VAL A 105 0.39 2.15 7.04
CA VAL A 105 0.05 1.48 5.78
C VAL A 105 -0.38 0.05 6.11
N ARG A 106 -1.45 -0.42 5.47
CA ARG A 106 -1.92 -1.80 5.58
C ARG A 106 -2.10 -2.37 4.18
N VAL A 107 -1.61 -3.58 3.96
CA VAL A 107 -1.88 -4.36 2.74
C VAL A 107 -2.46 -5.70 3.13
N TRP A 108 -3.52 -6.15 2.44
CA TRP A 108 -4.18 -7.42 2.73
C TRP A 108 -4.79 -8.08 1.51
N ARG A 109 -5.09 -9.38 1.64
CA ARG A 109 -5.77 -10.18 0.64
C ARG A 109 -7.08 -10.69 1.23
N GLU A 110 -8.20 -10.07 0.87
CA GLU A 110 -9.52 -10.36 1.47
C GLU A 110 -9.88 -11.85 1.37
N ALA A 111 -9.65 -12.47 0.21
CA ALA A 111 -9.99 -13.87 -0.03
C ALA A 111 -9.19 -14.89 0.80
N LEU A 112 -8.00 -14.52 1.28
CA LEU A 112 -7.13 -15.40 2.07
C LEU A 112 -7.14 -15.04 3.57
N GLY A 113 -7.52 -13.81 3.92
CA GLY A 113 -7.53 -13.32 5.31
C GLY A 113 -6.19 -12.79 5.81
N ASP A 114 -5.12 -12.88 5.01
CA ASP A 114 -3.79 -12.38 5.38
C ASP A 114 -3.72 -10.86 5.32
N SER A 115 -3.03 -10.23 6.28
CA SER A 115 -2.73 -8.81 6.23
C SER A 115 -1.40 -8.47 6.89
N CYS A 116 -0.75 -7.42 6.41
CA CYS A 116 0.39 -6.77 7.05
C CYS A 116 0.03 -5.31 7.34
N THR A 117 0.53 -4.78 8.45
CA THR A 117 0.42 -3.36 8.81
C THR A 117 1.78 -2.86 9.29
N VAL A 118 2.19 -1.69 8.82
CA VAL A 118 3.33 -0.92 9.33
C VAL A 118 2.81 0.42 9.88
N GLU A 119 3.38 0.88 11.00
CA GLU A 119 3.03 2.12 11.69
C GLU A 119 4.26 3.02 11.84
N PHE A 120 4.05 4.34 11.87
CA PHE A 120 5.08 5.38 11.91
C PHE A 120 4.81 6.42 12.99
#